data_AF-A0A2V7J534-F1
#
_entry.id   AF-A0A2V7J534-F1
#
_cell.length_a   1.000
_cell.length_b   1.000
_cell.length_c   1.000
_cell.angle_alpha   90.00
_cell.angle_beta   90.00
_cell.angle_gamma   90.00
#
_symmetry.space_group_name_H-M   'P 1'
#
loop_
_entity.id
_entity.type
_entity.pdbx_description
1 polymer ?
#
loop_
_entity_poly.entity_id
_entity_poly.type
_entity_poly.pdbx_seq_one_letter_code
_entity_poly.pdbx_strand_id
1 'polypeptide(L)'
;MKTARWTQFGGWASPLVTTFTVMPSGSMAMGKPLTLWFIYALVVGIFAAYVAGSALPPGAPFRSVMRFACTTAFVGYALALWQLSIWYHRSWTITIKATVDGLIYALLTGAVFAWLWPRLTV
;
A
#
# COMPACT_ATOMS: atom_id res chain seq x y z
N MET A 1 -16.47 -59.51 13.16
CA MET A 1 -16.89 -58.42 12.26
C MET A 1 -17.85 -57.49 12.99
N LYS A 2 -17.38 -56.32 13.44
CA LYS A 2 -18.24 -55.24 13.98
C LYS A 2 -18.07 -54.04 13.06
N THR A 3 -19.20 -53.54 12.58
CA THR A 3 -19.36 -52.57 11.50
C THR A 3 -18.80 -51.19 11.90
N ALA A 4 -17.99 -50.62 11.00
CA ALA A 4 -17.55 -49.23 11.05
C ALA A 4 -18.77 -48.32 10.98
N ARG A 5 -19.11 -47.72 12.11
CA ARG A 5 -20.23 -46.79 12.27
C ARG A 5 -19.74 -45.38 11.97
N TRP A 6 -20.00 -44.93 10.76
CA TRP A 6 -19.71 -43.62 10.18
C TRP A 6 -20.45 -42.45 10.86
N THR A 7 -20.52 -42.41 12.19
CA THR A 7 -21.16 -41.31 12.96
C THR A 7 -20.16 -40.49 13.77
N GLN A 8 -18.89 -40.47 13.36
CA GLN A 8 -17.92 -39.44 13.80
C GLN A 8 -17.82 -38.27 12.81
N PHE A 9 -18.64 -38.28 11.74
CA PHE A 9 -18.89 -37.12 10.88
C PHE A 9 -19.75 -36.08 11.62
N GLY A 10 -19.22 -35.54 12.71
CA GLY A 10 -19.63 -34.27 13.29
C GLY A 10 -18.79 -33.15 12.69
N GLY A 11 -18.96 -32.90 11.38
CA GLY A 11 -18.59 -31.61 10.79
C GLY A 11 -19.43 -30.49 11.43
N TRP A 12 -19.15 -29.23 11.11
CA TRP A 12 -19.95 -28.02 11.43
C TRP A 12 -19.54 -27.17 12.65
N ALA A 13 -18.39 -27.40 13.27
CA ALA A 13 -17.71 -26.35 14.01
C ALA A 13 -16.38 -26.04 13.31
N SER A 14 -16.37 -25.04 12.43
CA SER A 14 -15.10 -24.41 12.07
C SER A 14 -14.47 -23.93 13.37
N PRO A 15 -13.32 -24.46 13.82
CA PRO A 15 -12.68 -23.91 15.00
C PRO A 15 -12.40 -22.44 14.69
N LEU A 16 -12.93 -21.53 15.53
CA LEU A 16 -12.74 -20.10 15.37
C LEU A 16 -11.24 -19.82 15.29
N VAL A 17 -10.74 -19.41 14.12
CA VAL A 17 -9.34 -19.03 13.94
C VAL A 17 -9.23 -17.54 14.24
N THR A 18 -8.43 -17.19 15.24
CA THR A 18 -8.16 -15.79 15.61
C THR A 18 -6.68 -15.48 15.46
N THR A 19 -6.37 -14.46 14.68
CA THR A 19 -5.00 -13.97 14.48
C THR A 19 -4.78 -12.75 15.35
N PHE A 20 -3.81 -12.83 16.27
CA PHE A 20 -3.41 -11.71 17.12
C PHE A 20 -1.99 -11.25 16.75
N THR A 21 -1.79 -9.94 16.62
CA THR A 21 -0.46 -9.36 16.49
C THR A 21 0.11 -9.13 17.89
N VAL A 22 1.13 -9.90 18.27
CA VAL A 22 1.85 -9.73 19.54
C VAL A 22 3.09 -8.87 19.28
N MET A 23 3.22 -7.76 20.00
CA MET A 23 4.40 -6.89 19.97
C MET A 23 5.07 -6.89 21.34
N PRO A 24 6.41 -6.72 21.42
CA PRO A 24 7.12 -6.64 22.70
C PRO A 24 6.55 -5.53 23.59
N SER A 25 6.47 -5.77 24.90
CA SER A 25 6.09 -4.76 25.87
C SER A 25 7.21 -3.73 26.04
N GLY A 26 6.87 -2.44 26.02
CA GLY A 26 7.83 -1.33 26.12
C GLY A 26 7.26 -0.03 25.58
N SER A 27 8.01 1.07 25.67
CA SER A 27 7.60 2.32 25.04
C SER A 27 7.53 2.11 23.52
N MET A 28 6.44 2.55 22.89
CA MET A 28 6.35 2.56 21.43
C MET A 28 7.31 3.61 20.89
N ALA A 29 8.58 3.25 20.69
CA ALA A 29 9.56 4.12 20.07
C ALA A 29 9.12 4.39 18.62
N MET A 30 8.63 5.61 18.36
CA MET A 30 8.12 6.02 17.05
C MET A 30 9.23 6.23 16.01
N GLY A 31 10.50 6.29 16.42
CA GLY A 31 11.61 6.54 15.50
C GLY A 31 11.74 5.48 14.41
N LYS A 32 11.80 4.20 14.78
CA LYS A 32 11.94 3.08 13.82
C LYS A 32 10.82 3.02 12.77
N PRO A 33 9.52 3.03 13.13
CA PRO A 33 8.45 3.01 12.14
C PRO A 33 8.44 4.25 11.24
N LEU A 34 8.77 5.43 11.76
CA LEU A 34 8.87 6.65 10.93
C LEU A 34 10.04 6.57 9.93
N THR A 35 11.19 6.05 10.33
CA THR A 35 12.32 5.84 9.42
C THR A 35 11.97 4.84 8.31
N LEU A 36 11.34 3.72 8.67
CA LEU A 36 10.89 2.73 7.69
C LEU A 36 9.85 3.32 6.74
N TRP A 37 8.92 4.13 7.26
CA TRP A 37 7.93 4.83 6.45
C TRP A 37 8.61 5.80 5.47
N PHE A 38 9.61 6.56 5.92
CA PHE A 38 10.35 7.49 5.06
C PHE A 38 11.07 6.77 3.93
N ILE A 39 11.77 5.66 4.23
CA ILE A 39 12.42 4.81 3.21
C ILE A 39 11.39 4.29 2.22
N TYR A 40 10.24 3.85 2.71
CA TYR A 40 9.15 3.38 1.87
C TYR A 40 8.65 4.47 0.92
N ALA A 41 8.43 5.70 1.40
CA ALA A 41 8.04 6.83 0.56
C ALA A 41 9.11 7.17 -0.49
N LEU A 42 10.40 7.09 -0.15
CA LEU A 42 11.49 7.26 -1.11
C LEU A 42 11.46 6.21 -2.21
N VAL A 43 11.28 4.93 -1.86
CA VAL A 43 11.19 3.85 -2.85
C VAL A 43 10.02 4.09 -3.80
N VAL A 44 8.84 4.41 -3.27
CA VAL A 44 7.67 4.75 -4.09
C VAL A 44 7.95 5.97 -4.98
N GLY A 45 8.62 7.00 -4.44
CA GLY A 45 9.03 8.19 -5.18
C GLY A 45 10.00 7.90 -6.32
N ILE A 46 10.97 7.00 -6.13
CA ILE A 46 11.91 6.58 -7.17
C ILE A 46 11.17 5.90 -8.33
N PHE A 47 10.23 4.98 -8.03
CA PHE A 47 9.42 4.36 -9.08
C PHE A 47 8.54 5.38 -9.80
N ALA A 48 7.93 6.32 -9.08
CA ALA A 48 7.15 7.40 -9.69
C ALA A 48 8.00 8.27 -10.62
N ALA A 49 9.20 8.65 -10.18
CA ALA A 49 10.16 9.41 -10.99
C ALA A 49 10.63 8.64 -12.22
N TYR A 50 10.93 7.35 -12.07
CA TYR A 50 11.34 6.49 -13.17
C TYR A 50 10.25 6.38 -14.24
N VAL A 51 9.00 6.10 -13.84
CA VAL A 51 7.88 6.00 -14.77
C VAL A 51 7.62 7.35 -15.45
N ALA A 52 7.53 8.44 -14.70
CA ALA A 52 7.30 9.76 -15.27
C ALA A 52 8.45 10.20 -16.20
N GLY A 53 9.70 9.96 -15.82
CA GLY A 53 10.90 10.32 -16.57
C GLY A 53 11.07 9.51 -17.86
N SER A 54 10.65 8.25 -17.86
CA SER A 54 10.61 7.43 -19.07
C SER A 54 9.50 7.84 -20.05
N ALA A 55 8.42 8.43 -19.55
CA ALA A 55 7.22 8.74 -20.34
C ALA A 55 7.15 10.19 -20.85
N LEU A 56 7.90 11.13 -20.24
CA LEU A 56 7.73 12.56 -20.48
C LEU A 56 9.07 13.27 -20.71
N PRO A 57 9.18 14.13 -21.75
CA PRO A 57 10.36 14.95 -21.95
C PRO A 57 10.46 16.08 -20.90
N PRO A 58 11.63 16.71 -20.76
CA PRO A 58 11.77 18.00 -20.10
C PRO A 58 10.79 19.03 -20.68
N GLY A 59 10.19 19.87 -19.83
CA GLY A 59 9.18 20.87 -20.23
C GLY A 59 7.76 20.31 -20.41
N ALA A 60 7.52 19.04 -20.08
CA ALA A 60 6.17 18.46 -20.10
C ALA A 60 5.19 19.26 -19.22
N PRO A 61 3.91 19.36 -19.63
CA PRO A 61 2.91 20.11 -18.89
C PRO A 61 2.62 19.44 -17.53
N PHE A 62 2.39 20.28 -16.50
CA PHE A 62 2.11 19.86 -15.12
C PHE A 62 1.10 18.71 -15.03
N ARG A 63 -0.01 18.79 -15.79
CA ARG A 63 -1.09 17.80 -15.76
C ARG A 63 -0.63 16.41 -16.20
N SER A 64 0.30 16.33 -17.15
CA SER A 64 0.82 15.04 -17.63
C SER A 64 1.73 14.41 -16.57
N VAL A 65 2.67 15.18 -16.02
CA VAL A 65 3.58 14.71 -14.97
C VAL A 65 2.79 14.26 -13.74
N MET A 66 1.81 15.07 -13.32
CA MET A 66 0.92 14.78 -12.19
C MET A 66 0.20 13.44 -12.38
N ARG A 67 -0.33 13.15 -13.58
CA ARG A 67 -1.03 11.88 -13.86
C ARG A 67 -0.10 10.69 -13.70
N PHE A 68 1.06 10.69 -14.37
CA PHE A 68 1.97 9.55 -14.32
C PHE A 68 2.55 9.35 -12.91
N ALA A 69 3.06 10.41 -12.28
CA ALA A 69 3.67 10.30 -10.96
C ALA A 69 2.64 9.95 -9.88
N CYS A 70 1.46 10.59 -9.87
CA CYS A 70 0.40 10.28 -8.91
C CYS A 70 -0.14 8.86 -9.08
N THR A 71 -0.38 8.40 -10.31
CA THR A 71 -0.90 7.05 -10.53
C THR A 71 0.10 5.99 -10.07
N THR A 72 1.39 6.14 -10.42
CA THR A 72 2.43 5.20 -9.96
C THR A 72 2.57 5.23 -8.43
N ALA A 73 2.56 6.42 -7.82
CA ALA A 73 2.62 6.55 -6.36
C ALA A 73 1.39 5.93 -5.68
N PHE A 74 0.19 6.10 -6.24
CA PHE A 74 -1.04 5.52 -5.71
C PHE A 74 -1.03 3.99 -5.72
N VAL A 75 -0.53 3.39 -6.81
CA VAL A 75 -0.33 1.94 -6.90
C VAL A 75 0.58 1.46 -5.76
N GLY A 76 1.68 2.18 -5.51
CA GLY A 76 2.61 1.89 -4.41
C GLY A 76 1.95 2.01 -3.04
N TYR A 77 1.32 3.14 -2.73
CA TYR A 77 0.78 3.42 -1.40
C TYR A 77 -0.48 2.61 -1.05
N ALA A 78 -1.35 2.32 -2.02
CA ALA A 78 -2.70 1.81 -1.74
C ALA A 78 -2.94 0.36 -2.22
N LEU A 79 -2.62 0.03 -3.47
CA LEU A 79 -3.05 -1.26 -4.06
C LEU A 79 -2.38 -2.46 -3.38
N ALA A 80 -1.14 -2.32 -2.92
CA ALA A 80 -0.42 -3.35 -2.17
C ALA A 80 -1.08 -3.72 -0.83
N LEU A 81 -2.04 -2.92 -0.34
CA LEU A 81 -2.74 -3.18 0.93
C LEU A 81 -4.02 -4.00 0.77
N TRP A 82 -4.56 -4.10 -0.45
CA TRP A 82 -5.84 -4.76 -0.69
C TRP A 82 -5.76 -6.28 -0.52
N GLN A 83 -4.60 -6.87 -0.87
CA GLN A 83 -4.31 -8.28 -0.63
C GLN A 83 -4.47 -8.70 0.83
N LEU A 84 -4.28 -7.79 1.79
CA LEU A 84 -4.49 -8.05 3.23
C LEU A 84 -5.96 -8.31 3.56
N SER A 85 -6.89 -7.66 2.87
CA SER A 85 -8.32 -7.92 3.06
C SER A 85 -8.78 -9.17 2.34
N ILE A 86 -8.20 -9.46 1.17
CA ILE A 86 -8.58 -10.63 0.35
C ILE A 86 -8.11 -11.93 1.01
N TRP A 87 -6.82 -12.01 1.36
CA TRP A 87 -6.20 -13.26 1.84
C TRP A 87 -6.15 -13.36 3.36
N TYR A 88 -5.89 -12.25 4.04
CA TYR A 88 -5.68 -12.22 5.49
C TYR A 88 -6.92 -11.76 6.26
N HIS A 89 -8.08 -11.66 5.59
CA HIS A 89 -9.35 -11.23 6.17
C HIS A 89 -9.26 -9.93 6.99
N ARG A 90 -8.32 -9.04 6.65
CA ARG A 90 -8.23 -7.71 7.29
C ARG A 90 -9.52 -6.93 7.02
N SER A 91 -10.03 -6.25 8.05
CA SER A 91 -11.22 -5.40 7.93
C SER A 91 -11.16 -4.48 6.70
N TRP A 92 -12.20 -4.54 5.86
CA TRP A 92 -12.35 -3.68 4.68
C TRP A 92 -12.36 -2.20 5.04
N THR A 93 -12.89 -1.83 6.21
CA THR A 93 -12.86 -0.45 6.70
C THR A 93 -11.43 0.05 6.87
N ILE A 94 -10.51 -0.78 7.38
CA ILE A 94 -9.09 -0.42 7.51
C ILE A 94 -8.46 -0.23 6.12
N THR A 95 -8.78 -1.11 5.18
CA THR A 95 -8.26 -1.04 3.81
C THR A 95 -8.77 0.18 3.06
N ILE A 96 -10.05 0.56 3.22
CA ILE A 96 -10.59 1.79 2.63
C ILE A 96 -9.92 3.02 3.23
N LYS A 97 -9.78 3.09 4.57
CA LYS A 97 -9.09 4.20 5.23
C LYS A 97 -7.65 4.34 4.75
N ALA A 98 -6.92 3.23 4.66
CA ALA A 98 -5.55 3.22 4.15
C ALA A 98 -5.46 3.58 2.66
N THR A 99 -6.49 3.26 1.87
CA THR A 99 -6.58 3.67 0.45
C THR A 99 -6.77 5.17 0.31
N VAL A 100 -7.63 5.78 1.14
CA VAL A 100 -7.84 7.23 1.16
C VAL A 100 -6.55 7.95 1.59
N ASP A 101 -5.90 7.47 2.64
CA ASP A 101 -4.60 7.99 3.08
C ASP A 101 -3.54 7.88 1.96
N GLY A 102 -3.42 6.70 1.36
CA GLY A 102 -2.52 6.46 0.22
C GLY A 102 -2.83 7.34 -1.00
N LEU A 103 -4.10 7.67 -1.25
CA LEU A 103 -4.51 8.62 -2.29
C LEU A 103 -3.99 10.03 -2.01
N ILE A 104 -4.10 10.49 -0.76
CA ILE A 104 -3.57 11.80 -0.35
C ILE A 104 -2.06 11.84 -0.54
N TYR A 105 -1.34 10.82 -0.06
CA TYR A 105 0.11 10.72 -0.23
C TYR A 105 0.52 10.66 -1.71
N ALA A 106 -0.22 9.95 -2.54
CA ALA A 106 0.04 9.87 -3.97
C ALA A 106 -0.15 11.21 -4.69
N LEU A 107 -1.21 11.94 -4.35
CA LEU A 107 -1.48 13.27 -4.90
C LEU A 107 -0.38 14.27 -4.49
N LEU A 108 0.04 14.24 -3.23
CA LEU A 108 1.16 15.07 -2.75
C LEU A 108 2.46 14.72 -3.47
N THR A 109 2.76 13.43 -3.61
CA THR A 109 3.95 12.95 -4.33
C THR A 109 3.93 13.40 -5.79
N GLY A 110 2.82 13.19 -6.49
CA GLY A 110 2.64 13.61 -7.88
C GLY A 110 2.74 15.12 -8.06
N ALA A 111 2.18 15.91 -7.13
CA ALA A 111 2.22 17.36 -7.19
C ALA A 111 3.65 17.89 -7.02
N VAL A 112 4.43 17.30 -6.11
CA VAL A 112 5.85 17.65 -5.91
C VAL A 112 6.65 17.36 -7.18
N PHE A 113 6.47 16.19 -7.79
CA PHE A 113 7.15 15.86 -9.06
C PHE A 113 6.73 16.77 -10.21
N ALA A 114 5.44 17.07 -10.33
CA ALA A 114 4.93 17.96 -11.37
C ALA A 114 5.41 19.41 -11.18
N TRP A 115 5.63 19.84 -9.92
CA TRP A 115 6.14 21.16 -9.61
C TRP A 115 7.65 21.28 -9.85
N LEU A 116 8.42 20.25 -9.49
CA LEU A 116 9.88 20.17 -9.65
C LEU A 116 10.31 19.66 -11.03
N TRP A 117 9.37 19.43 -11.95
CA TRP A 117 9.68 18.90 -13.27
C TRP A 117 10.64 19.85 -14.00
N PRO A 118 11.69 19.33 -14.67
CA PRO A 118 12.64 20.16 -15.40
C PRO A 118 11.89 21.03 -16.41
N ARG A 119 12.01 22.34 -16.26
CA ARG A 119 11.52 23.29 -17.26
C ARG A 119 12.57 23.39 -18.36
N LEU A 120 12.12 23.48 -19.61
CA LEU A 120 13.00 23.85 -20.72
C LEU A 120 13.64 25.19 -20.37
N THR A 121 14.91 25.16 -20.01
CA THR A 121 15.75 26.35 -19.97
C THR A 121 16.28 26.50 -21.39
N VAL A 122 15.85 27.59 -22.03
CA VAL A 122 16.28 27.99 -23.38
C VAL A 122 17.72 28.48 -23.31
#